data_AF-A0A7S1PWG9-F1
#
_entry.id   AF-A0A7S1PWG9-F1
#
_cell.length_a   1.000
_cell.length_b   1.000
_cell.length_c   1.000
_cell.angle_alpha   90.00
_cell.angle_beta   90.00
_cell.angle_gamma   90.00
#
_symmetry.space_group_name_H-M   'P 1'
#
loop_
_entity.id
_entity.type
_entity.pdbx_description
1 polymer ?
#
loop_
_entity_poly.entity_id
_entity_poly.type
_entity_poly.pdbx_seq_one_letter_code
_entity_poly.pdbx_strand_id
1 'polypeptide(L)'
;MPTCCDSLRLTAKRRWLAGQQQKENEAANAYRNKRAAQIAAVITAEEAQADILEVADDLDAPALKRQRRGEDDPEALPLWEAISRAADFQAYAKDAGFVVDMAWQLSGGTLARQLIRLVDACVREKRVAMMWAVGRACLRAANEGPLSSRTRLATETACDLAKAKRINLRALEMIISDLAKSVRDHPEEGALAGACGAVAWVLVHMFPQKTDVGWGWLHQTWSWNNWWDFVARCLQDFKPLHAYQVLRTTLELMVAQAGTGSVVRELPTWVGDPLRVKELRRRLCKTSGLTGPELLQELDHLGIDDKREEPAQEQP
;
A
#
# COMPACT_ATOMS: atom_id res chain seq x y z
N MET A 1 -37.18 -18.12 5.82
CA MET A 1 -36.99 -16.87 6.60
C MET A 1 -35.91 -17.05 7.66
N PRO A 2 -34.63 -16.77 7.35
CA PRO A 2 -33.61 -16.51 8.35
C PRO A 2 -32.79 -15.25 7.97
N THR A 3 -33.36 -14.05 8.08
CA THR A 3 -32.67 -12.78 7.75
C THR A 3 -32.31 -11.96 9.00
N CYS A 4 -32.75 -12.39 10.19
CA CYS A 4 -32.57 -11.61 11.43
C CYS A 4 -31.17 -11.75 12.05
N CYS A 5 -30.50 -12.90 11.89
CA CYS A 5 -29.22 -13.16 12.58
C CYS A 5 -28.02 -12.48 11.90
N ASP A 6 -28.04 -12.30 10.58
CA ASP A 6 -26.90 -11.75 9.83
C ASP A 6 -26.75 -10.23 10.02
N SER A 7 -27.86 -9.50 10.17
CA SER A 7 -27.82 -8.06 10.44
C SER A 7 -27.19 -7.74 11.81
N LEU A 8 -27.46 -8.57 12.81
CA LEU A 8 -26.87 -8.47 14.15
C LEU A 8 -25.37 -8.77 14.11
N ARG A 9 -24.94 -9.79 13.36
CA ARG A 9 -23.52 -10.14 13.21
C ARG A 9 -22.72 -9.05 12.50
N LEU A 10 -23.26 -8.46 11.43
CA LEU A 10 -22.62 -7.35 10.72
C LEU A 10 -22.54 -6.09 11.58
N THR A 11 -23.59 -5.79 12.33
CA THR A 11 -23.62 -4.65 13.27
C THR A 11 -22.57 -4.84 14.38
N ALA A 12 -22.45 -6.05 14.92
CA ALA A 12 -21.43 -6.37 15.92
C ALA A 12 -20.00 -6.23 15.35
N LYS A 13 -19.76 -6.72 14.12
CA LYS A 13 -18.45 -6.59 13.44
C LYS A 13 -18.09 -5.13 13.18
N ARG A 14 -19.05 -4.30 12.73
CA ARG A 14 -18.84 -2.85 12.51
C ARG A 14 -18.49 -2.13 13.81
N ARG A 15 -19.19 -2.42 14.92
CA ARG A 15 -18.87 -1.87 16.25
C ARG A 15 -17.47 -2.29 16.71
N TRP A 16 -17.10 -3.55 16.49
CA TRP A 16 -15.78 -4.04 16.84
C TRP A 16 -14.66 -3.35 16.05
N LEU A 17 -14.83 -3.19 14.73
CA LEU A 17 -13.88 -2.47 13.86
C LEU A 17 -13.75 -1.00 14.27
N ALA A 18 -14.87 -0.33 14.55
CA ALA A 18 -14.86 1.05 15.04
C ALA A 18 -14.11 1.18 16.38
N GLY A 19 -14.29 0.22 17.30
CA GLY A 19 -13.56 0.17 18.56
C GLY A 19 -12.06 -0.08 18.39
N GLN A 20 -11.64 -0.91 17.43
CA GLN A 20 -10.22 -1.10 17.11
C GLN A 20 -9.61 0.18 16.52
N GLN A 21 -10.29 0.80 15.56
CA GLN A 21 -9.83 2.04 14.95
C GLN A 21 -9.73 3.19 15.98
N GLN A 22 -10.65 3.26 16.94
CA GLN A 22 -10.57 4.21 18.04
C GLN A 22 -9.32 3.98 18.91
N LYS A 23 -9.02 2.72 19.27
CA LYS A 23 -7.80 2.38 20.04
C LYS A 23 -6.52 2.72 19.28
N GLU A 24 -6.49 2.46 17.98
CA GLU A 24 -5.35 2.83 17.12
C GLU A 24 -5.18 4.35 17.05
N ASN A 25 -6.28 5.10 16.91
CA ASN A 25 -6.25 6.56 16.93
C ASN A 25 -5.80 7.12 18.28
N GLU A 26 -6.24 6.53 19.39
CA GLU A 26 -5.80 6.90 20.75
C GLU A 26 -4.31 6.61 20.94
N ALA A 27 -3.82 5.45 20.51
CA ALA A 27 -2.40 5.10 20.56
C ALA A 27 -1.55 6.04 19.69
N ALA A 28 -2.03 6.37 18.48
CA ALA A 28 -1.36 7.31 17.58
C ALA A 28 -1.31 8.73 18.19
N ASN A 29 -2.40 9.19 18.81
CA ASN A 29 -2.44 10.49 19.49
C ASN A 29 -1.54 10.52 20.73
N ALA A 30 -1.52 9.46 21.54
CA ALA A 30 -0.62 9.34 22.68
C ALA A 30 0.86 9.38 22.23
N TYR A 31 1.20 8.70 21.14
CA TYR A 31 2.53 8.76 20.54
C TYR A 31 2.88 10.17 20.04
N ARG A 32 1.97 10.83 19.31
CA ARG A 32 2.15 12.23 18.86
C ARG A 32 2.39 13.17 20.03
N ASN A 33 1.60 13.07 21.09
CA ASN A 33 1.75 13.91 22.28
C ASN A 33 3.08 13.65 22.99
N LYS A 34 3.48 12.38 23.13
CA LYS A 34 4.79 12.02 23.71
C LYS A 34 5.94 12.57 22.89
N ARG A 35 5.86 12.49 21.55
CA ARG A 35 6.89 13.02 20.66
C ARG A 35 6.92 14.55 20.62
N ALA A 36 5.76 15.21 20.64
CA ALA A 36 5.67 16.66 20.78
C ALA A 36 6.31 17.14 22.09
N ALA A 37 6.11 16.42 23.19
CA ALA A 37 6.77 16.71 24.46
C ALA A 37 8.30 16.49 24.40
N GLN A 38 8.77 15.46 23.69
CA GLN A 38 10.20 15.23 23.47
C GLN A 38 10.84 16.33 22.60
N ILE A 39 10.16 16.75 21.53
CA ILE A 39 10.62 17.85 20.67
C ILE A 39 10.63 19.15 21.46
N ALA A 40 9.57 19.46 22.22
CA ALA A 40 9.55 20.62 23.10
C ALA A 40 10.70 20.59 24.12
N ALA A 41 11.02 19.43 24.69
CA ALA A 41 12.15 19.27 25.60
C ALA A 41 13.51 19.51 24.92
N VAL A 42 13.67 19.08 23.66
CA VAL A 42 14.87 19.35 22.84
C VAL A 42 14.95 20.81 22.46
N ILE A 43 13.85 21.45 22.05
CA ILE A 43 13.79 22.88 21.75
C ILE A 43 14.13 23.69 23.00
N THR A 44 13.61 23.35 24.18
CA THR A 44 14.01 24.04 25.43
C THR A 44 15.47 23.79 25.82
N ALA A 45 16.11 22.73 25.31
CA ALA A 45 17.53 22.46 25.49
C ALA A 45 18.40 23.15 24.42
N GLU A 46 17.88 23.36 23.22
CA GLU A 46 18.54 24.06 22.09
C GLU A 46 18.31 25.58 22.13
N GLU A 47 17.24 26.09 22.74
CA GLU A 47 17.03 27.53 23.03
C GLU A 47 18.04 28.07 24.05
N ALA A 48 18.79 27.20 24.74
CA ALA A 48 19.98 27.59 25.50
C ALA A 48 21.22 27.81 24.60
N GLN A 49 21.13 27.55 23.30
CA GLN A 49 22.26 27.51 22.39
C GLN A 49 21.86 27.85 20.94
N ALA A 50 21.59 29.14 20.70
CA ALA A 50 21.71 29.89 19.44
C ALA A 50 20.41 30.52 18.87
N ASP A 51 20.42 31.85 18.96
CA ASP A 51 19.87 32.81 18.01
C ASP A 51 20.19 32.46 16.53
N ILE A 52 19.26 32.82 15.64
CA ILE A 52 19.33 32.90 14.15
C ILE A 52 19.04 31.61 13.37
N LEU A 53 17.82 31.50 12.78
CA LEU A 53 17.60 31.59 11.31
C LEU A 53 16.10 31.51 10.95
N GLU A 54 15.57 32.57 10.35
CA GLU A 54 14.31 32.58 9.59
C GLU A 54 14.49 31.88 8.23
N VAL A 55 13.53 31.03 7.82
CA VAL A 55 13.20 30.82 6.38
C VAL A 55 11.70 30.52 6.20
N ALA A 56 11.03 31.55 5.68
CA ALA A 56 9.99 31.64 4.63
C ALA A 56 8.87 30.59 4.42
N ASP A 57 7.68 31.20 4.26
CA ASP A 57 6.39 30.73 3.71
C ASP A 57 6.45 29.96 2.38
N ASP A 58 5.50 29.04 2.21
CA ASP A 58 4.88 28.73 0.91
C ASP A 58 3.40 28.34 1.12
N LEU A 59 2.51 29.31 0.89
CA LEU A 59 1.05 29.21 0.85
C LEU A 59 0.57 28.85 -0.58
N ASP A 60 -0.60 28.19 -0.64
CA ASP A 60 -1.46 27.93 -1.81
C ASP A 60 -1.06 26.83 -2.82
N ALA A 61 -1.41 25.58 -2.47
CA ALA A 61 -1.65 24.51 -3.45
C ALA A 61 -2.99 23.78 -3.17
N PRO A 62 -3.79 23.43 -4.20
CA PRO A 62 -5.17 22.98 -4.04
C PRO A 62 -5.31 21.62 -3.32
N ALA A 63 -6.49 21.43 -2.74
CA ALA A 63 -6.86 20.59 -1.59
C ALA A 63 -6.64 19.05 -1.66
N LEU A 64 -5.76 18.51 -2.51
CA LEU A 64 -5.45 17.07 -2.59
C LEU A 64 -3.95 16.72 -2.59
N LYS A 65 -3.07 17.65 -2.17
CA LYS A 65 -1.73 17.29 -1.65
C LYS A 65 -1.80 16.67 -0.23
N ARG A 66 -2.76 15.78 0.03
CA ARG A 66 -2.96 15.18 1.36
C ARG A 66 -2.04 13.97 1.55
N GLN A 67 -1.07 14.18 2.44
CA GLN A 67 -0.28 13.21 3.20
C GLN A 67 0.50 12.16 2.41
N ARG A 68 1.46 12.61 1.58
CA ARG A 68 2.74 11.88 1.63
C ARG A 68 3.23 11.99 3.06
N ARG A 69 3.48 10.85 3.73
CA ARG A 69 4.07 10.83 5.07
C ARG A 69 5.29 11.77 5.06
N GLY A 70 5.26 12.77 5.95
CA GLY A 70 6.27 13.83 6.00
C GLY A 70 7.67 13.25 6.24
N GLU A 71 8.70 14.06 6.06
CA GLU A 71 10.09 13.67 6.33
C GLU A 71 10.28 13.13 7.77
N ASP A 72 9.37 13.51 8.69
CA ASP A 72 9.35 13.09 10.10
C ASP A 72 8.59 11.79 10.42
N ASP A 73 8.18 11.00 9.43
CA ASP A 73 7.48 9.73 9.70
C ASP A 73 8.33 8.81 10.59
N PRO A 74 7.86 8.46 11.81
CA PRO A 74 8.63 7.64 12.74
C PRO A 74 9.00 6.26 12.19
N GLU A 75 8.26 5.75 11.20
CA GLU A 75 8.52 4.46 10.56
C GLU A 75 9.56 4.55 9.44
N ALA A 76 9.84 5.74 8.91
CA ALA A 76 10.71 5.89 7.74
C ALA A 76 12.17 5.52 8.05
N LEU A 77 12.71 5.97 9.18
CA LEU A 77 14.11 5.69 9.55
C LEU A 77 14.36 4.21 9.88
N PRO A 78 13.55 3.54 10.74
CA PRO A 78 13.70 2.10 10.97
C PRO A 78 13.54 1.28 9.68
N LEU A 79 12.63 1.71 8.79
CA LEU A 79 12.42 1.04 7.50
C LEU A 79 13.61 1.26 6.56
N TRP A 80 14.17 2.48 6.49
CA TRP A 80 15.41 2.77 5.77
C TRP A 80 16.55 1.87 6.25
N GLU A 81 16.77 1.80 7.56
CA GLU A 81 17.80 0.94 8.13
C GLU A 81 17.59 -0.53 7.76
N ALA A 82 16.36 -1.04 7.88
CA ALA A 82 16.04 -2.41 7.49
C ALA A 82 16.31 -2.67 6.00
N ILE A 83 15.91 -1.75 5.12
CA ILE A 83 16.14 -1.86 3.68
C ILE A 83 17.64 -1.81 3.37
N SER A 84 18.36 -0.90 4.02
CA SER A 84 19.79 -0.71 3.78
C SER A 84 20.64 -1.91 4.18
N ARG A 85 20.33 -2.52 5.33
CA ARG A 85 20.97 -3.76 5.78
C ARG A 85 20.63 -4.93 4.86
N ALA A 86 19.38 -5.04 4.41
CA ALA A 86 18.94 -6.13 3.56
C ALA A 86 19.48 -6.07 2.12
N ALA A 87 19.72 -4.87 1.59
CA ALA A 87 20.30 -4.67 0.26
C ALA A 87 21.83 -4.84 0.22
N ASP A 88 22.48 -4.92 1.39
CA ASP A 88 23.94 -5.07 1.57
C ASP A 88 24.73 -4.08 0.71
N PHE A 89 24.50 -2.77 0.91
CA PHE A 89 25.14 -1.74 0.07
C PHE A 89 26.67 -1.79 0.08
N GLN A 90 27.28 -2.31 1.15
CA GLN A 90 28.72 -2.48 1.24
C GLN A 90 29.24 -3.47 0.20
N ALA A 91 28.52 -4.57 -0.05
CA ALA A 91 28.89 -5.55 -1.07
C ALA A 91 28.88 -4.99 -2.50
N TYR A 92 28.18 -3.88 -2.76
CA TYR A 92 28.04 -3.30 -4.09
C TYR A 92 28.75 -1.95 -4.28
N ALA A 93 29.23 -1.34 -3.20
CA ALA A 93 30.05 -0.15 -3.23
C ALA A 93 31.40 -0.46 -3.90
N LYS A 94 31.86 0.43 -4.79
CA LYS A 94 33.19 0.30 -5.41
C LYS A 94 34.32 0.68 -4.46
N ASP A 95 34.04 1.63 -3.58
CA ASP A 95 34.97 2.20 -2.63
C ASP A 95 34.22 2.72 -1.40
N ALA A 96 34.95 2.98 -0.32
CA ALA A 96 34.37 3.48 0.92
C ALA A 96 33.81 4.90 0.79
N GLY A 97 34.32 5.72 -0.16
CA GLY A 97 33.84 7.07 -0.42
C GLY A 97 32.39 7.07 -0.91
N PHE A 98 32.03 6.14 -1.79
CA PHE A 98 30.65 5.96 -2.25
C PHE A 98 29.68 5.72 -1.08
N VAL A 99 30.07 4.92 -0.08
CA VAL A 99 29.23 4.62 1.10
C VAL A 99 29.05 5.87 1.97
N VAL A 100 30.10 6.67 2.13
CA VAL A 100 30.07 7.93 2.91
C VAL A 100 29.22 8.98 2.20
N ASP A 101 29.44 9.20 0.91
CA ASP A 101 28.65 10.13 0.09
C ASP A 101 27.17 9.73 0.06
N MET A 102 26.90 8.43 -0.02
CA MET A 102 25.57 7.88 0.13
C MET A 102 24.96 8.24 1.49
N ALA A 103 25.63 7.90 2.59
CA ALA A 103 25.13 8.17 3.93
C ALA A 103 24.80 9.66 4.14
N TRP A 104 25.62 10.55 3.56
CA TRP A 104 25.40 11.99 3.62
C TRP A 104 24.22 12.45 2.75
N GLN A 105 24.08 11.98 1.50
CA GLN A 105 22.96 12.34 0.62
C GLN A 105 21.59 11.85 1.12
N LEU A 106 21.60 10.88 2.03
CA LEU A 106 20.42 10.27 2.63
C LEU A 106 19.95 10.96 3.90
N SER A 107 20.70 11.92 4.46
CA SER A 107 20.36 12.55 5.75
C SER A 107 19.17 13.50 5.73
N GLY A 108 18.44 13.62 4.61
CA GLY A 108 17.22 14.44 4.53
C GLY A 108 16.28 14.00 3.41
N GLY A 109 14.97 14.13 3.64
CA GLY A 109 13.93 13.72 2.68
C GLY A 109 13.05 12.56 3.17
N THR A 110 11.93 12.34 2.47
CA THR A 110 11.09 11.14 2.68
C THR A 110 11.84 9.88 2.28
N LEU A 111 11.44 8.72 2.83
CA LEU A 111 12.01 7.41 2.51
C LEU A 111 12.05 7.14 1.00
N ALA A 112 10.97 7.46 0.28
CA ALA A 112 10.94 7.31 -1.18
C ALA A 112 11.98 8.21 -1.87
N ARG A 113 12.18 9.44 -1.40
CA ARG A 113 13.19 10.36 -1.97
C ARG A 113 14.61 9.89 -1.70
N GLN A 114 14.87 9.40 -0.48
CA GLN A 114 16.13 8.77 -0.10
C GLN A 114 16.43 7.56 -1.01
N LEU A 115 15.46 6.67 -1.19
CA LEU A 115 15.60 5.50 -2.05
C LEU A 115 15.73 5.86 -3.53
N ILE A 116 15.05 6.89 -4.02
CA ILE A 116 15.25 7.39 -5.40
C ILE A 116 16.68 7.92 -5.59
N ARG A 117 17.20 8.73 -4.67
CA ARG A 117 18.59 9.24 -4.75
C ARG A 117 19.60 8.10 -4.75
N LEU A 118 19.38 7.11 -3.88
CA LEU A 118 20.18 5.88 -3.87
C LEU A 118 20.12 5.17 -5.23
N VAL A 119 18.92 4.92 -5.75
CA VAL A 119 18.79 4.23 -7.04
C VAL A 119 19.44 5.04 -8.17
N ASP A 120 19.33 6.37 -8.17
CA ASP A 120 20.00 7.24 -9.13
C ASP A 120 21.53 7.12 -9.04
N ALA A 121 22.08 7.08 -7.83
CA ALA A 121 23.50 6.82 -7.62
C ALA A 121 23.91 5.43 -8.16
N CYS A 122 23.11 4.40 -7.91
CA CYS A 122 23.35 3.06 -8.43
C CYS A 122 23.26 2.97 -9.95
N VAL A 123 22.31 3.68 -10.58
CA VAL A 123 22.16 3.73 -12.04
C VAL A 123 23.36 4.41 -12.68
N ARG A 124 23.83 5.53 -12.14
CA ARG A 124 25.07 6.19 -12.61
C ARG A 124 26.26 5.23 -12.59
N GLU A 125 26.34 4.38 -11.59
CA GLU A 125 27.37 3.35 -11.43
C GLU A 125 27.08 2.03 -12.18
N LYS A 126 26.01 1.98 -12.99
CA LYS A 126 25.55 0.79 -13.74
C LYS A 126 25.26 -0.43 -12.86
N ARG A 127 24.75 -0.23 -11.65
CA ARG A 127 24.43 -1.26 -10.64
C ARG A 127 22.96 -1.68 -10.70
N VAL A 128 22.53 -2.28 -11.81
CA VAL A 128 21.11 -2.69 -12.01
C VAL A 128 20.63 -3.69 -10.96
N ALA A 129 21.50 -4.59 -10.48
CA ALA A 129 21.18 -5.57 -9.44
C ALA A 129 20.72 -4.91 -8.12
N MET A 130 21.23 -3.71 -7.82
CA MET A 130 20.86 -2.99 -6.59
C MET A 130 19.40 -2.55 -6.58
N MET A 131 18.86 -2.14 -7.73
CA MET A 131 17.47 -1.69 -7.83
C MET A 131 16.51 -2.83 -7.47
N TRP A 132 16.85 -4.04 -7.90
CA TRP A 132 16.09 -5.25 -7.56
C TRP A 132 16.26 -5.64 -6.08
N ALA A 133 17.47 -5.54 -5.53
CA ALA A 133 17.72 -5.77 -4.10
C ALA A 133 16.92 -4.80 -3.23
N VAL A 134 16.89 -3.51 -3.59
CA VAL A 134 16.11 -2.48 -2.90
C VAL A 134 14.61 -2.75 -2.97
N GLY A 135 14.07 -3.04 -4.17
CA GLY A 135 12.64 -3.37 -4.32
C GLY A 135 12.25 -4.61 -3.52
N ARG A 136 13.11 -5.64 -3.50
CA ARG A 136 12.93 -6.85 -2.69
C ARG A 136 12.99 -6.55 -1.19
N ALA A 137 13.93 -5.73 -0.76
CA ALA A 137 14.06 -5.32 0.63
C ALA A 137 12.83 -4.54 1.11
N CYS A 138 12.28 -3.65 0.28
CA CYS A 138 11.03 -2.94 0.57
C CYS A 138 9.88 -3.93 0.82
N LEU A 139 9.64 -4.87 -0.11
CA LEU A 139 8.53 -5.82 0.04
C LEU A 139 8.73 -6.84 1.17
N ARG A 140 9.99 -7.19 1.51
CA ARG A 140 10.26 -8.03 2.69
C ARG A 140 10.08 -7.30 4.01
N ALA A 141 10.33 -5.99 4.04
CA ALA A 141 10.09 -5.17 5.21
C ALA A 141 8.59 -4.91 5.47
N ALA A 142 7.71 -5.28 4.53
CA ALA A 142 6.27 -5.24 4.65
C ALA A 142 5.70 -6.53 5.28
N ASN A 143 6.11 -6.83 6.52
CA ASN A 143 5.84 -8.10 7.20
C ASN A 143 4.78 -8.02 8.32
N GLU A 144 4.20 -6.84 8.59
CA GLU A 144 3.33 -6.59 9.74
C GLU A 144 1.82 -6.64 9.41
N GLY A 145 1.46 -7.21 8.25
CA GLY A 145 0.09 -7.33 7.76
C GLY A 145 -0.41 -6.10 6.97
N PRO A 146 -1.64 -6.17 6.40
CA PRO A 146 -2.15 -5.17 5.45
C PRO A 146 -2.50 -3.81 6.08
N LEU A 147 -2.80 -3.74 7.37
CA LEU A 147 -3.15 -2.47 8.02
C LEU A 147 -1.94 -1.77 8.65
N SER A 148 -0.77 -2.42 8.69
CA SER A 148 0.44 -1.81 9.24
C SER A 148 0.88 -0.61 8.40
N SER A 149 1.19 0.47 9.11
CA SER A 149 1.85 1.67 8.60
C SER A 149 3.12 1.34 7.84
N ARG A 150 3.93 0.42 8.38
CA ARG A 150 5.21 0.00 7.80
C ARG A 150 5.00 -0.74 6.49
N THR A 151 4.07 -1.69 6.45
CA THR A 151 3.70 -2.43 5.23
C THR A 151 3.27 -1.48 4.13
N ARG A 152 2.39 -0.51 4.47
CA ARG A 152 1.95 0.51 3.53
C ARG A 152 3.12 1.37 3.03
N LEU A 153 3.93 1.91 3.94
CA LEU A 153 5.05 2.78 3.56
C LEU A 153 6.07 2.07 2.67
N ALA A 154 6.42 0.82 3.00
CA ALA A 154 7.39 0.03 2.24
C ALA A 154 6.87 -0.31 0.83
N THR A 155 5.60 -0.70 0.71
CA THR A 155 4.97 -1.03 -0.57
C THR A 155 4.72 0.20 -1.44
N GLU A 156 4.28 1.31 -0.85
CA GLU A 156 4.16 2.62 -1.50
C GLU A 156 5.49 3.03 -2.09
N THR A 157 6.57 2.88 -1.32
CA THR A 157 7.92 3.22 -1.78
C THR A 157 8.37 2.35 -2.95
N ALA A 158 8.14 1.03 -2.89
CA ALA A 158 8.43 0.14 -4.02
C ALA A 158 7.65 0.52 -5.28
N CYS A 159 6.38 0.93 -5.12
CA CYS A 159 5.54 1.39 -6.22
C CYS A 159 6.02 2.74 -6.77
N ASP A 160 6.44 3.67 -5.92
CA ASP A 160 6.97 4.97 -6.35
C ASP A 160 8.26 4.81 -7.16
N LEU A 161 9.14 3.88 -6.77
CA LEU A 161 10.30 3.51 -7.58
C LEU A 161 9.88 2.98 -8.96
N ALA A 162 8.81 2.18 -9.03
CA ALA A 162 8.30 1.68 -10.30
C ALA A 162 7.69 2.79 -11.17
N LYS A 163 6.88 3.66 -10.58
CA LYS A 163 6.25 4.82 -11.25
C LYS A 163 7.28 5.82 -11.76
N ALA A 164 8.36 6.03 -11.01
CA ALA A 164 9.52 6.84 -11.41
C ALA A 164 10.43 6.14 -12.44
N LYS A 165 10.03 4.96 -12.94
CA LYS A 165 10.79 4.13 -13.90
C LYS A 165 12.18 3.76 -13.41
N ARG A 166 12.37 3.71 -12.09
CA ARG A 166 13.61 3.24 -11.45
C ARG A 166 13.63 1.73 -11.29
N ILE A 167 12.47 1.13 -11.08
CA ILE A 167 12.28 -0.31 -11.19
C ILE A 167 11.31 -0.56 -12.35
N ASN A 168 11.66 -1.43 -13.29
CA ASN A 168 10.71 -1.79 -14.35
C ASN A 168 9.59 -2.67 -13.76
N LEU A 169 8.39 -2.64 -14.37
CA LEU A 169 7.25 -3.41 -13.86
C LEU A 169 7.53 -4.91 -13.79
N ARG A 170 8.31 -5.44 -14.75
CA ARG A 170 8.68 -6.84 -14.78
C ARG A 170 9.51 -7.26 -13.57
N ALA A 171 10.41 -6.40 -13.11
CA ALA A 171 11.21 -6.63 -11.90
C ALA A 171 10.33 -6.62 -10.66
N LEU A 172 9.33 -5.72 -10.58
CA LEU A 172 8.35 -5.72 -9.50
C LEU A 172 7.53 -7.02 -9.48
N GLU A 173 7.06 -7.50 -10.64
CA GLU A 173 6.39 -8.81 -10.79
C GLU A 173 7.29 -9.96 -10.30
N MET A 174 8.57 -9.95 -10.67
CA MET A 174 9.54 -10.98 -10.24
C MET A 174 9.76 -10.97 -8.73
N ILE A 175 9.87 -9.78 -8.12
CA ILE A 175 10.01 -9.64 -6.67
C ILE A 175 8.77 -10.20 -5.96
N ILE A 176 7.57 -9.93 -6.47
CA ILE A 176 6.32 -10.49 -5.92
C ILE A 176 6.28 -12.01 -6.08
N SER A 177 6.70 -12.54 -7.23
CA SER A 177 6.86 -13.98 -7.47
C SER A 177 7.80 -14.61 -6.43
N ASP A 178 8.94 -13.97 -6.16
CA ASP A 178 9.91 -14.48 -5.19
C ASP A 178 9.36 -14.45 -3.76
N LEU A 179 8.59 -13.42 -3.42
CA LEU A 179 7.87 -13.33 -2.14
C LEU A 179 6.85 -14.47 -2.02
N ALA A 180 6.07 -14.73 -3.08
CA ALA A 180 5.12 -15.83 -3.14
C ALA A 180 5.79 -17.19 -2.90
N LYS A 181 6.94 -17.42 -3.54
CA LYS A 181 7.75 -18.63 -3.36
C LYS A 181 8.25 -18.75 -1.93
N SER A 182 8.80 -17.68 -1.35
CA SER A 182 9.30 -17.73 0.04
C SER A 182 8.23 -18.09 1.06
N VAL A 183 7.00 -17.58 0.89
CA VAL A 183 5.88 -17.88 1.79
C VAL A 183 5.39 -19.31 1.61
N ARG A 184 5.43 -19.83 0.37
CA ARG A 184 5.08 -21.23 0.09
C ARG A 184 6.08 -22.18 0.72
N ASP A 185 7.37 -21.86 0.65
CA ASP A 185 8.46 -22.70 1.12
C ASP A 185 8.61 -22.61 2.66
N HIS A 186 8.21 -21.48 3.27
CA HIS A 186 8.23 -21.24 4.72
C HIS A 186 6.87 -20.66 5.21
N PRO A 187 5.85 -21.51 5.44
CA PRO A 187 4.51 -21.07 5.80
C PRO A 187 4.41 -20.72 7.29
N GLU A 188 5.00 -19.60 7.69
CA GLU A 188 4.69 -18.97 8.97
C GLU A 188 3.39 -18.16 8.82
N GLU A 189 2.46 -18.32 9.76
CA GLU A 189 1.11 -17.71 9.66
C GLU A 189 1.17 -16.18 9.52
N GLY A 190 2.10 -15.53 10.22
CA GLY A 190 2.35 -14.09 10.10
C GLY A 190 3.00 -13.68 8.78
N ALA A 191 3.91 -14.51 8.23
CA ALA A 191 4.59 -14.21 6.98
C ALA A 191 3.63 -14.23 5.78
N LEU A 192 2.67 -15.15 5.79
CA LEU A 192 1.61 -15.20 4.76
C LEU A 192 0.73 -13.94 4.80
N ALA A 193 0.25 -13.55 5.98
CA ALA A 193 -0.59 -12.35 6.12
C ALA A 193 0.17 -11.07 5.72
N GLY A 194 1.44 -10.96 6.12
CA GLY A 194 2.34 -9.88 5.71
C GLY A 194 2.51 -9.81 4.20
N ALA A 195 2.86 -10.93 3.56
CA ALA A 195 3.05 -10.99 2.11
C ALA A 195 1.77 -10.69 1.34
N CYS A 196 0.62 -11.26 1.74
CA CYS A 196 -0.65 -10.98 1.09
C CYS A 196 -1.02 -9.49 1.21
N GLY A 197 -0.81 -8.89 2.38
CA GLY A 197 -1.04 -7.47 2.60
C GLY A 197 -0.10 -6.58 1.79
N ALA A 198 1.18 -6.97 1.70
CA ALA A 198 2.18 -6.25 0.93
C ALA A 198 1.82 -6.22 -0.57
N VAL A 199 1.46 -7.38 -1.13
CA VAL A 199 1.06 -7.46 -2.54
C VAL A 199 -0.27 -6.73 -2.77
N ALA A 200 -1.23 -6.80 -1.84
CA ALA A 200 -2.48 -6.08 -1.95
C ALA A 200 -2.25 -4.56 -2.06
N TRP A 201 -1.38 -3.98 -1.23
CA TRP A 201 -1.00 -2.57 -1.36
C TRP A 201 -0.33 -2.25 -2.68
N VAL A 202 0.55 -3.12 -3.19
CA VAL A 202 1.12 -2.93 -4.53
C VAL A 202 0.01 -2.84 -5.57
N LEU A 203 -0.99 -3.73 -5.53
CA LEU A 203 -2.10 -3.71 -6.47
C LEU A 203 -2.97 -2.44 -6.34
N VAL A 204 -3.19 -1.93 -5.12
CA VAL A 204 -3.87 -0.66 -4.85
C VAL A 204 -3.08 0.52 -5.43
N HIS A 205 -1.78 0.61 -5.13
CA HIS A 205 -0.92 1.72 -5.61
C HIS A 205 -0.68 1.68 -7.11
N MET A 206 -0.79 0.51 -7.73
CA MET A 206 -0.70 0.34 -9.18
C MET A 206 -2.06 0.39 -9.87
N PHE A 207 -3.16 0.63 -9.16
CA PHE A 207 -4.50 0.68 -9.76
C PHE A 207 -4.68 1.90 -10.70
N PRO A 208 -5.26 1.74 -11.90
CA PRO A 208 -5.49 2.86 -12.81
C PRO A 208 -6.52 3.83 -12.24
N GLN A 209 -6.11 5.07 -12.05
CA GLN A 209 -6.92 6.11 -11.40
C GLN A 209 -6.99 7.39 -12.24
N LYS A 210 -8.08 8.15 -12.04
CA LYS A 210 -8.20 9.52 -12.54
C LYS A 210 -7.49 10.48 -11.56
N THR A 211 -7.25 11.71 -11.97
CA THR A 211 -6.35 12.69 -11.33
C THR A 211 -6.64 13.04 -9.85
N ASP A 212 -7.78 12.62 -9.28
CA ASP A 212 -8.34 13.30 -8.11
C ASP A 212 -8.36 12.46 -6.82
N VAL A 213 -7.92 11.19 -6.87
CA VAL A 213 -8.23 10.23 -5.80
C VAL A 213 -7.06 10.00 -4.83
N GLY A 214 -5.88 10.56 -5.10
CA GLY A 214 -4.73 10.55 -4.18
C GLY A 214 -4.01 9.19 -4.01
N TRP A 215 -4.55 8.11 -4.58
CA TRP A 215 -3.93 6.79 -4.66
C TRP A 215 -3.99 6.23 -6.09
N GLY A 216 -3.34 5.09 -6.32
CA GLY A 216 -3.23 4.48 -7.64
C GLY A 216 -2.14 5.08 -8.53
N TRP A 217 -2.23 4.80 -9.82
CA TRP A 217 -1.27 5.21 -10.83
C TRP A 217 -1.96 5.88 -12.03
N LEU A 218 -1.69 7.17 -12.18
CA LEU A 218 -2.08 7.95 -13.35
C LEU A 218 -1.01 7.79 -14.45
N HIS A 219 -1.28 6.96 -15.44
CA HIS A 219 -0.41 6.77 -16.60
C HIS A 219 -1.22 6.51 -17.86
N GLN A 220 -0.88 7.18 -18.97
CA GLN A 220 -1.70 7.20 -20.19
C GLN A 220 -1.97 5.81 -20.78
N THR A 221 -0.98 4.91 -20.71
CA THR A 221 -1.12 3.53 -21.21
C THR A 221 -1.60 2.55 -20.14
N TRP A 222 -1.89 3.00 -18.93
CA TRP A 222 -2.27 2.14 -17.81
C TRP A 222 -3.77 2.08 -17.66
N SER A 223 -4.36 1.05 -18.29
CA SER A 223 -5.79 0.80 -18.31
C SER A 223 -6.21 -0.29 -17.31
N TRP A 224 -7.52 -0.45 -17.12
CA TRP A 224 -8.10 -1.55 -16.34
C TRP A 224 -7.62 -2.92 -16.82
N ASN A 225 -7.56 -3.15 -18.14
CA ASN A 225 -7.11 -4.42 -18.70
C ASN A 225 -5.63 -4.66 -18.42
N ASN A 226 -4.78 -3.65 -18.61
CA ASN A 226 -3.34 -3.75 -18.38
C ASN A 226 -3.03 -4.00 -16.89
N TRP A 227 -3.79 -3.36 -16.00
CA TRP A 227 -3.71 -3.63 -14.56
C TRP A 227 -4.09 -5.07 -14.24
N TRP A 228 -5.15 -5.60 -14.84
CA TRP A 228 -5.55 -6.99 -14.65
C TRP A 228 -4.55 -8.01 -15.16
N ASP A 229 -3.88 -7.72 -16.27
CA ASP A 229 -2.80 -8.56 -16.78
C ASP A 229 -1.60 -8.53 -15.83
N PHE A 230 -1.30 -7.36 -15.25
CA PHE A 230 -0.29 -7.22 -14.20
C PHE A 230 -0.65 -8.00 -12.94
N VAL A 231 -1.91 -7.90 -12.48
CA VAL A 231 -2.43 -8.67 -11.34
C VAL A 231 -2.27 -10.17 -11.61
N ALA A 232 -2.65 -10.66 -12.79
CA ALA A 232 -2.51 -12.06 -13.15
C ALA A 232 -1.06 -12.55 -13.08
N ARG A 233 -0.11 -11.74 -13.60
CA ARG A 233 1.33 -12.07 -13.54
C ARG A 233 1.88 -12.03 -12.11
N CYS A 234 1.42 -11.10 -11.27
CA CYS A 234 1.84 -11.03 -9.86
C CYS A 234 1.34 -12.22 -9.05
N LEU A 235 0.12 -12.71 -9.34
CA LEU A 235 -0.54 -13.74 -8.54
C LEU A 235 -0.33 -15.16 -9.06
N GLN A 236 0.33 -15.34 -10.21
CA GLN A 236 0.49 -16.66 -10.84
C GLN A 236 1.24 -17.69 -9.96
N ASP A 237 2.15 -17.23 -9.10
CA ASP A 237 2.97 -18.09 -8.23
C ASP A 237 2.32 -18.34 -6.84
N PHE A 238 1.19 -17.68 -6.56
CA PHE A 238 0.41 -17.88 -5.34
C PHE A 238 -0.50 -19.10 -5.45
N LYS A 239 -0.73 -19.80 -4.32
CA LYS A 239 -1.83 -20.78 -4.23
C LYS A 239 -3.17 -20.06 -4.47
N PRO A 240 -4.17 -20.70 -5.12
CA PRO A 240 -5.44 -20.05 -5.45
C PRO A 240 -6.10 -19.32 -4.27
N LEU A 241 -6.16 -19.97 -3.10
CA LEU A 241 -6.72 -19.36 -1.89
C LEU A 241 -5.95 -18.10 -1.44
N HIS A 242 -4.62 -18.08 -1.54
CA HIS A 242 -3.81 -16.93 -1.18
C HIS A 242 -3.95 -15.80 -2.22
N ALA A 243 -3.99 -16.14 -3.51
CA ALA A 243 -4.27 -15.17 -4.56
C ALA A 243 -5.64 -14.52 -4.36
N TYR A 244 -6.64 -15.31 -3.95
CA TYR A 244 -7.96 -14.80 -3.58
C TYR A 244 -7.89 -13.85 -2.38
N GLN A 245 -7.16 -14.22 -1.31
CA GLN A 245 -6.95 -13.34 -0.16
C GLN A 245 -6.32 -12.01 -0.58
N VAL A 246 -5.29 -12.02 -1.44
CA VAL A 246 -4.68 -10.79 -1.96
C VAL A 246 -5.70 -9.93 -2.69
N LEU A 247 -6.50 -10.51 -3.60
CA LEU A 247 -7.53 -9.76 -4.34
C LEU A 247 -8.60 -9.20 -3.42
N ARG A 248 -9.07 -9.99 -2.45
CA ARG A 248 -10.05 -9.56 -1.46
C ARG A 248 -9.52 -8.39 -0.63
N THR A 249 -8.31 -8.52 -0.07
CA THR A 249 -7.66 -7.45 0.69
C THR A 249 -7.41 -6.21 -0.17
N THR A 250 -7.08 -6.39 -1.46
CA THR A 250 -6.93 -5.27 -2.40
C THR A 250 -8.23 -4.46 -2.49
N LEU A 251 -9.39 -5.13 -2.63
CA LEU A 251 -10.69 -4.46 -2.68
C LEU A 251 -11.05 -3.78 -1.36
N GLU A 252 -10.82 -4.44 -0.23
CA GLU A 252 -11.00 -3.87 1.11
C GLU A 252 -10.18 -2.59 1.28
N LEU A 253 -8.91 -2.60 0.85
CA LEU A 253 -8.02 -1.44 0.89
C LEU A 253 -8.47 -0.33 -0.08
N MET A 254 -8.89 -0.65 -1.31
CA MET A 254 -9.41 0.35 -2.26
C MET A 254 -10.62 1.10 -1.69
N VAL A 255 -11.55 0.36 -1.07
CA VAL A 255 -12.72 0.94 -0.40
C VAL A 255 -12.28 1.83 0.76
N ALA A 256 -11.37 1.34 1.60
CA ALA A 256 -10.85 2.13 2.72
C ALA A 256 -10.17 3.43 2.27
N GLN A 257 -9.50 3.43 1.11
CA GLN A 257 -8.87 4.64 0.55
C GLN A 257 -9.89 5.65 -0.03
N ALA A 258 -11.09 5.22 -0.41
CA ALA A 258 -12.11 6.09 -1.01
C ALA A 258 -12.89 6.94 0.01
N GLY A 259 -12.83 6.56 1.29
CA GLY A 259 -13.52 7.25 2.37
C GLY A 259 -14.46 6.33 3.17
N THR A 260 -14.90 6.81 4.32
CA THR A 260 -15.80 6.05 5.20
C THR A 260 -17.15 5.85 4.53
N GLY A 261 -17.60 4.60 4.44
CA GLY A 261 -18.92 4.25 3.92
C GLY A 261 -18.98 4.09 2.40
N SER A 262 -17.89 4.35 1.68
CA SER A 262 -17.82 4.05 0.25
C SER A 262 -17.98 2.55 0.01
N VAL A 263 -18.61 2.20 -1.11
CA VAL A 263 -18.61 0.83 -1.63
C VAL A 263 -17.87 0.75 -2.95
N VAL A 264 -17.45 -0.45 -3.33
CA VAL A 264 -16.68 -0.70 -4.55
C VAL A 264 -17.34 -0.09 -5.80
N ARG A 265 -18.67 -0.09 -5.86
CA ARG A 265 -19.45 0.46 -6.98
C ARG A 265 -19.39 1.96 -7.12
N GLU A 266 -19.23 2.67 -6.01
CA GLU A 266 -19.20 4.12 -5.99
C GLU A 266 -17.83 4.66 -6.42
N LEU A 267 -16.82 3.80 -6.51
CA LEU A 267 -15.52 4.16 -7.02
C LEU A 267 -15.64 4.64 -8.47
N PRO A 268 -15.04 5.79 -8.85
CA PRO A 268 -15.15 6.35 -10.20
C PRO A 268 -14.80 5.37 -11.34
N THR A 269 -13.91 4.41 -11.06
CA THR A 269 -13.50 3.38 -12.02
C THR A 269 -14.61 2.35 -12.32
N TRP A 270 -15.63 2.25 -11.47
CA TRP A 270 -16.64 1.19 -11.47
C TRP A 270 -18.04 1.72 -11.84
N VAL A 271 -18.39 2.94 -11.41
CA VAL A 271 -19.69 3.59 -11.66
C VAL A 271 -20.09 3.59 -13.15
N GLY A 272 -19.10 3.71 -14.06
CA GLY A 272 -19.36 3.86 -15.50
C GLY A 272 -19.36 2.58 -16.32
N ASP A 273 -19.12 1.40 -15.73
CA ASP A 273 -18.92 0.16 -16.50
C ASP A 273 -19.36 -1.10 -15.73
N PRO A 274 -20.62 -1.56 -15.89
CA PRO A 274 -21.14 -2.74 -15.20
C PRO A 274 -20.41 -4.03 -15.61
N LEU A 275 -19.77 -4.07 -16.78
CA LEU A 275 -19.00 -5.22 -17.21
C LEU A 275 -17.77 -5.43 -16.32
N ARG A 276 -17.21 -4.37 -15.72
CA ARG A 276 -16.08 -4.49 -14.77
C ARG A 276 -16.46 -5.21 -13.50
N VAL A 277 -17.65 -4.93 -12.96
CA VAL A 277 -18.18 -5.63 -11.78
C VAL A 277 -18.37 -7.11 -12.10
N LYS A 278 -18.99 -7.42 -13.24
CA LYS A 278 -19.19 -8.80 -13.71
C LYS A 278 -17.86 -9.54 -13.89
N GLU A 279 -16.89 -8.88 -14.51
CA GLU A 279 -15.55 -9.45 -14.75
C GLU A 279 -14.76 -9.64 -13.45
N LEU A 280 -14.83 -8.70 -12.51
CA LEU A 280 -14.27 -8.88 -11.18
C LEU A 280 -14.85 -10.13 -10.52
N ARG A 281 -16.19 -10.26 -10.48
CA ARG A 281 -16.85 -11.43 -9.86
C ARG A 281 -16.36 -12.72 -10.51
N ARG A 282 -16.32 -12.78 -11.85
CA ARG A 282 -15.82 -13.94 -12.60
C ARG A 282 -14.39 -14.31 -12.18
N ARG A 283 -13.49 -13.33 -12.07
CA ARG A 283 -12.10 -13.54 -11.67
C ARG A 283 -11.97 -13.99 -10.21
N LEU A 284 -12.74 -13.40 -9.31
CA LEU A 284 -12.76 -13.77 -7.90
C LEU A 284 -13.28 -15.20 -7.72
N CYS A 285 -14.42 -15.58 -8.33
CA CYS A 285 -14.92 -16.96 -8.31
C CYS A 285 -13.88 -17.96 -8.82
N LYS A 286 -13.22 -17.63 -9.95
CA LYS A 286 -12.18 -18.50 -10.53
C LYS A 286 -11.00 -18.70 -9.57
N THR A 287 -10.63 -17.66 -8.83
CA THR A 287 -9.45 -17.67 -7.94
C THR A 287 -9.77 -18.31 -6.59
N SER A 288 -10.96 -18.06 -6.04
CA SER A 288 -11.40 -18.60 -4.75
C SER A 288 -11.91 -20.04 -4.83
N GLY A 289 -12.42 -20.46 -5.98
CA GLY A 289 -13.17 -21.72 -6.13
C GLY A 289 -14.59 -21.65 -5.57
N LEU A 290 -15.04 -20.47 -5.10
CA LEU A 290 -16.39 -20.27 -4.60
C LEU A 290 -17.40 -20.11 -5.73
N THR A 291 -18.63 -20.56 -5.48
CA THR A 291 -19.75 -20.27 -6.36
C THR A 291 -20.10 -18.78 -6.33
N GLY A 292 -20.80 -18.30 -7.36
CA GLY A 292 -21.25 -16.90 -7.42
C GLY A 292 -22.00 -16.44 -6.17
N PRO A 293 -23.01 -17.18 -5.67
CA PRO A 293 -23.76 -16.81 -4.46
C PRO A 293 -22.89 -16.77 -3.19
N GLU A 294 -22.00 -17.74 -2.99
CA GLU A 294 -21.09 -17.77 -1.83
C GLU A 294 -20.15 -16.57 -1.83
N LEU A 295 -19.58 -16.24 -3.00
CA LEU A 295 -18.72 -15.06 -3.16
C LEU A 295 -19.48 -13.78 -2.83
N LEU A 296 -20.73 -13.65 -3.29
CA LEU A 296 -21.56 -12.48 -2.99
C LEU A 296 -21.87 -12.36 -1.50
N GLN A 297 -22.16 -13.47 -0.83
CA GLN A 297 -22.37 -13.47 0.62
C GLN A 297 -21.10 -13.05 1.37
N GLU A 298 -19.92 -13.52 0.94
CA GLU A 298 -18.65 -13.16 1.56
C GLU A 298 -18.30 -11.68 1.37
N LEU A 299 -18.54 -11.14 0.18
CA LEU A 299 -18.15 -9.78 -0.21
C LEU A 299 -19.31 -8.76 -0.15
N ASP A 300 -20.43 -9.12 0.46
CA ASP A 300 -21.61 -8.25 0.60
C ASP A 300 -21.26 -6.91 1.26
N HIS A 301 -20.40 -6.96 2.28
CA HIS A 301 -19.92 -5.78 3.00
C HIS A 301 -19.10 -4.80 2.14
N LEU A 302 -18.60 -5.22 0.98
CA LEU A 302 -17.91 -4.34 0.02
C LEU A 302 -18.85 -3.70 -1.00
N GLY A 303 -20.14 -4.06 -0.97
CA GLY A 303 -21.15 -3.57 -1.89
C GLY A 303 -20.84 -3.95 -3.34
N ILE A 304 -20.40 -5.18 -3.60
CA ILE A 304 -20.13 -5.63 -4.97
C ILE A 304 -21.44 -5.96 -5.71
N ASP A 305 -22.55 -6.23 -5.00
CA ASP A 305 -23.77 -6.80 -5.58
C ASP A 305 -24.75 -5.82 -6.23
N ASP A 306 -25.35 -6.23 -7.36
CA ASP A 306 -26.13 -5.39 -8.31
C ASP A 306 -27.59 -5.24 -7.96
N LYS A 307 -27.92 -5.42 -6.68
CA LYS A 307 -29.26 -5.17 -6.16
C LYS A 307 -29.53 -3.66 -6.09
N ARG A 308 -29.46 -2.97 -7.22
CA ARG A 308 -30.55 -2.03 -7.50
C ARG A 308 -31.75 -2.93 -7.66
N GLU A 309 -32.65 -2.86 -6.68
CA GLU A 309 -34.02 -3.28 -6.88
C GLU A 309 -34.42 -2.71 -8.24
N GLU A 310 -34.51 -3.56 -9.27
CA GLU A 310 -35.26 -3.16 -10.46
C GLU A 310 -36.62 -2.74 -9.89
N PRO A 311 -37.03 -1.47 -10.05
CA PRO A 311 -38.31 -1.03 -9.52
C PRO A 311 -39.31 -2.04 -10.04
N ALA A 312 -39.99 -2.73 -9.12
CA ALA A 312 -40.94 -3.77 -9.46
C ALA A 312 -41.79 -3.22 -10.58
N GLN A 313 -41.63 -3.78 -11.79
CA GLN A 313 -42.38 -3.31 -12.94
C GLN A 313 -43.84 -3.46 -12.52
N GLU A 314 -44.50 -2.34 -12.23
CA GLU A 314 -45.92 -2.30 -11.94
C GLU A 314 -46.58 -2.88 -13.18
N GLN A 315 -46.99 -4.15 -13.07
CA GLN A 315 -47.75 -4.82 -14.12
C GLN A 315 -49.08 -4.06 -14.23
N PRO A 316 -49.42 -3.53 -15.41
CA PRO A 316 -50.72 -2.91 -15.65
C PRO A 316 -51.86 -3.94 -15.60
#